data_AF-A0A7C3EZW3-F1
#
_entry.id   AF-A0A7C3EZW3-F1
#
_cell.length_a   1.000
_cell.length_b   1.000
_cell.length_c   1.000
_cell.angle_alpha   90.00
_cell.angle_beta   90.00
_cell.angle_gamma   90.00
#
_symmetry.space_group_name_H-M   'P 1'
#
loop_
_entity.id
_entity.type
_entity.pdbx_description
1 polymer ?
#
loop_
_entity_poly.entity_id
_entity_poly.type
_entity_poly.pdbx_seq_one_letter_code
_entity_poly.pdbx_strand_id
1 'polypeptide(L)' 'MSLENELETKIKSSVVNGRLPCAIAFKIAKELKVSPRDVGEAANRLSVKIVSCQLGCFP' A
#
# COMPACT_ATOMS: atom_id res chain seq x y z
N MET A 1 -8.58 -18.86 3.52
CA MET A 1 -7.77 -17.91 2.73
C MET A 1 -8.47 -16.56 2.81
N SER A 2 -8.04 -15.65 3.69
CA SER A 2 -8.81 -14.42 3.98
C SER A 2 -7.98 -13.15 4.14
N LEU A 3 -6.65 -13.24 4.04
CA LEU A 3 -5.76 -12.10 4.32
C LEU A 3 -5.54 -11.19 3.09
N GLU A 4 -5.46 -11.78 1.89
CA GLU A 4 -5.18 -11.07 0.64
C GLU A 4 -6.27 -10.03 0.31
N ASN A 5 -7.55 -10.42 0.46
CA ASN A 5 -8.68 -9.52 0.22
C ASN A 5 -8.73 -8.32 1.18
N GLU A 6 -8.34 -8.48 2.46
CA GLU A 6 -8.39 -7.37 3.41
C GLU A 6 -7.31 -6.33 3.09
N LEU A 7 -6.11 -6.78 2.71
CA LEU A 7 -5.04 -5.90 2.25
C LEU A 7 -5.47 -5.10 1.02
N GLU A 8 -6.00 -5.76 -0.01
CA GLU A 8 -6.45 -5.11 -1.24
C GLU A 8 -7.58 -4.10 -0.98
N THR A 9 -8.51 -4.45 -0.10
CA THR A 9 -9.63 -3.57 0.29
C THR A 9 -9.13 -2.34 1.02
N LYS A 10 -8.21 -2.49 1.99
CA LYS A 10 -7.60 -1.36 2.70
C LYS A 10 -6.80 -0.46 1.76
N ILE A 11 -6.06 -1.04 0.82
CA ILE A 11 -5.34 -0.29 -0.20
C ILE A 11 -6.33 0.51 -1.04
N LYS A 12 -7.35 -0.13 -1.64
CA LYS A 12 -8.36 0.54 -2.47
C LYS A 12 -9.09 1.67 -1.74
N SER A 13 -9.52 1.44 -0.50
CA SER A 13 -10.19 2.46 0.32
C SER A 13 -9.26 3.62 0.71
N SER A 14 -7.95 3.38 0.71
CA SER A 14 -6.92 4.37 1.02
C SER A 14 -6.32 5.05 -0.22
N VAL A 15 -6.68 4.60 -1.42
CA VAL A 15 -6.28 5.25 -2.67
C VAL A 15 -7.03 6.56 -2.79
N VAL A 16 -6.29 7.65 -2.87
CA VAL A 16 -6.85 8.98 -3.11
C VAL A 16 -6.51 9.37 -4.54
N ASN A 17 -7.54 9.53 -5.37
CA ASN A 17 -7.39 10.00 -6.75
C ASN A 17 -6.53 9.07 -7.64
N GLY A 18 -6.68 7.75 -7.46
CA GLY A 18 -5.88 6.74 -8.19
C GLY A 18 -4.43 6.62 -7.72
N ARG A 19 -4.10 7.25 -6.59
CA ARG A 19 -2.75 7.31 -6.05
C ARG A 19 -2.73 6.86 -4.59
N LEU A 20 -1.73 6.06 -4.20
CA LEU A 20 -1.54 5.59 -2.83
C LEU A 20 -0.35 6.33 -2.19
N PRO A 21 -0.55 7.12 -1.14
CA PRO A 21 0.56 7.76 -0.43
C PRO A 21 1.45 6.70 0.24
N CYS A 22 2.77 6.83 0.13
CA CYS A 22 3.72 5.90 0.80
C CYS A 22 3.49 5.84 2.32
N ALA A 23 3.14 6.97 2.95
CA ALA A 23 2.79 7.03 4.37
C ALA A 23 1.58 6.14 4.71
N ILE A 24 0.60 6.05 3.81
CA ILE A 24 -0.59 5.23 4.01
C ILE A 24 -0.28 3.76 3.72
N ALA A 25 0.51 3.46 2.69
CA ALA A 25 1.00 2.10 2.43
C ALA A 25 1.74 1.52 3.66
N PHE A 26 2.62 2.29 4.30
CA PHE A 26 3.30 1.90 5.53
C PHE A 26 2.35 1.74 6.73
N LYS A 27 1.31 2.57 6.82
CA LYS A 27 0.31 2.49 7.88
C LYS A 27 -0.48 1.18 7.77
N ILE A 28 -0.96 0.86 6.56
CA ILE A 28 -1.63 -0.40 6.23
C ILE A 28 -0.71 -1.59 6.50
N ALA A 29 0.57 -1.51 6.09
CA ALA A 29 1.56 -2.56 6.34
C ALA A 29 1.70 -2.86 7.84
N LYS A 30 1.84 -1.81 8.67
CA LYS A 30 1.91 -1.93 10.12
C LYS A 30 0.64 -2.52 10.74
N GLU A 31 -0.53 -2.06 10.30
CA GLU A 31 -1.82 -2.54 10.80
C GLU A 31 -2.04 -4.02 10.50
N LEU A 32 -1.68 -4.45 9.30
CA LEU A 32 -1.82 -5.84 8.85
C LEU A 32 -0.62 -6.71 9.25
N LYS A 33 0.41 -6.15 9.90
CA LYS A 33 1.69 -6.79 10.19
C LYS A 33 2.33 -7.44 8.95
N VAL A 34 2.17 -6.82 7.78
CA VAL A 34 2.79 -7.26 6.51
C VAL A 34 3.97 -6.37 6.16
N SER A 35 4.84 -6.84 5.27
CA SER A 35 5.97 -6.04 4.80
C SER A 35 5.47 -4.91 3.88
N PRO A 36 6.12 -3.73 3.88
CA PRO A 36 5.83 -2.68 2.89
C PRO A 36 6.06 -3.16 1.45
N ARG A 37 6.86 -4.22 1.27
CA ARG A 37 7.09 -4.90 0.00
C ARG A 37 5.82 -5.62 -0.49
N ASP A 38 5.11 -6.34 0.38
CA ASP A 38 3.80 -6.95 0.07
C ASP A 38 2.75 -5.88 -0.27
N VAL A 39 2.73 -4.77 0.47
CA VAL A 39 1.81 -3.65 0.16
C VAL A 39 2.13 -3.03 -1.19
N GLY A 40 3.43 -2.89 -1.51
CA GLY A 40 3.90 -2.42 -2.82
C GLY A 40 3.49 -3.36 -3.96
N GLU A 41 3.66 -4.67 -3.76
CA GLU A 41 3.26 -5.69 -4.73
C GLU A 41 1.74 -5.73 -4.94
N ALA A 42 0.97 -5.66 -3.86
CA ALA A 42 -0.49 -5.57 -3.90
C ALA A 42 -0.96 -4.29 -4.61
N ALA A 43 -0.37 -3.13 -4.28
CA ALA A 43 -0.68 -1.88 -4.97
C ALA A 43 -0.33 -1.95 -6.47
N ASN A 44 0.81 -2.57 -6.82
CA ASN A 44 1.22 -2.77 -8.21
C ASN A 44 0.26 -3.70 -8.96
N ARG A 45 -0.16 -4.81 -8.35
CA ARG A 45 -1.21 -5.71 -8.88
C ARG A 45 -2.54 -4.98 -9.10
N LEU A 46 -2.89 -4.09 -8.18
CA LEU A 46 -4.09 -3.25 -8.26
C LEU A 46 -3.97 -2.10 -9.27
N SER A 47 -2.84 -1.96 -9.98
CA SER A 47 -2.53 -0.83 -10.88
C SER A 47 -2.65 0.53 -10.19
N VAL A 48 -2.38 0.58 -8.88
CA VAL A 48 -2.40 1.79 -8.07
C VAL A 48 -1.00 2.37 -8.04
N LYS A 49 -0.87 3.63 -8.47
CA LYS A 49 0.43 4.33 -8.41
C LYS A 49 0.71 4.76 -6.97
N ILE A 50 1.79 4.26 -6.40
CA ILE A 50 2.30 4.78 -5.14
C ILE A 50 2.93 6.15 -5.42
N VAL A 51 2.40 7.19 -4.80
CA VAL A 51 2.88 8.58 -4.95
C VAL A 51 3.27 9.13 -3.58
N SER A 52 4.01 10.24 -3.56
CA SER A 52 4.40 10.88 -2.31
C SER A 52 5.21 9.94 -1.41
N CYS A 53 6.32 9.42 -1.95
CA CYS A 53 7.41 8.94 -1.11
C CYS A 53 8.01 10.17 -0.39
N GLN A 54 7.39 10.58 0.72
CA GLN A 54 7.83 11.71 1.57
C GLN A 54 9.18 11.44 2.25
N LEU A 55 9.78 10.29 1.97
CA LEU A 55 11.09 9.89 2.43
C LEU A 55 11.92 9.66 1.19
N GLY A 56 13.03 10.39 1.06
CA GLY A 56 14.16 9.98 0.22
C GLY A 56 14.76 8.67 0.75
N CYS A 57 13.98 7.60 0.71
CA CYS A 57 14.29 6.29 1.26
C CYS A 57 14.24 5.25 0.12
N PHE A 58 15.02 5.54 -0.90
CA PHE A 58 15.82 4.53 -1.59
C PHE A 58 17.24 4.68 -1.02
N PRO A 59 17.85 3.60 -0.53
CA PRO A 59 18.97 2.98 -1.22
C PRO A 59 18.48 2.06 -2.33
#